data_AF-A0A6C2YSR1-F1
#
_entry.id   AF-A0A6C2YSR1-F1
#
_cell.length_a   1.000
_cell.length_b   1.000
_cell.length_c   1.000
_cell.angle_alpha   90.00
_cell.angle_beta   90.00
_cell.angle_gamma   90.00
#
_symmetry.space_group_name_H-M   'P 1'
#
loop_
_entity.id
_entity.type
_entity.pdbx_description
1 polymer ?
#
loop_
_entity_poly.entity_id
_entity_poly.type
_entity_poly.pdbx_seq_one_letter_code
_entity_poly.pdbx_strand_id
1 'polypeptide(L)'
;MTIRSAIGTIAAFTAMLAAIGGSIGWALGTYAPGYYRSVFRNGNEPWFDPVDVGLGQGLTQGTTGGVVVGLIVVALFIWRDTRGSRESVAPSPANPTAPSHGPTVPISLTIAGLFAPWLMLVVGIAGLMMVPDPRAAIGVWYLLLIVCMVVILVQMVAGIWSMVRNAPRRRSAWAWAFLVGCNANLILLSKLGGH
;
A
#
# COMPACT_ATOMS: atom_id res chain seq x y z
N MET A 1 -20.06 -10.31 7.31
CA MET A 1 -18.78 -10.60 8.00
C MET A 1 -18.97 -10.61 9.53
N THR A 2 -18.33 -11.51 10.29
CA THR A 2 -18.35 -11.46 11.78
C THR A 2 -17.25 -10.53 12.31
N ILE A 3 -17.47 -9.88 13.46
CA ILE A 3 -16.48 -8.97 14.10
C ILE A 3 -15.12 -9.66 14.28
N ARG A 4 -15.11 -10.95 14.63
CA ARG A 4 -13.90 -11.76 14.79
C ARG A 4 -13.07 -11.85 13.50
N SER A 5 -13.72 -11.99 12.34
CA SER A 5 -13.05 -12.07 11.05
C SER A 5 -12.43 -10.73 10.63
N ALA A 6 -13.09 -9.61 10.94
CA ALA A 6 -12.54 -8.28 10.68
C ALA A 6 -11.29 -8.00 11.53
N ILE A 7 -11.34 -8.28 12.84
CA ILE A 7 -10.19 -8.14 13.75
C ILE A 7 -9.03 -9.03 13.29
N GLY A 8 -9.32 -10.29 12.92
CA GLY A 8 -8.30 -11.20 12.41
C GLY A 8 -7.62 -10.70 11.13
N THR A 9 -8.38 -10.08 10.23
CA THR A 9 -7.85 -9.50 8.99
C THR A 9 -6.90 -8.34 9.29
N ILE A 10 -7.32 -7.40 10.13
CA ILE A 10 -6.49 -6.25 10.53
C ILE A 10 -5.22 -6.74 11.21
N ALA A 11 -5.33 -7.64 12.20
CA ALA A 11 -4.19 -8.19 12.92
C ALA A 11 -3.19 -8.89 12.00
N ALA A 12 -3.67 -9.68 11.02
CA ALA A 12 -2.80 -10.36 10.06
C ALA A 12 -2.03 -9.38 9.18
N PHE A 13 -2.69 -8.36 8.62
CA PHE A 13 -2.02 -7.32 7.83
C PHE A 13 -1.04 -6.50 8.67
N THR A 14 -1.42 -6.11 9.88
CA THR A 14 -0.55 -5.41 10.83
C THR A 14 0.69 -6.23 11.17
N ALA A 15 0.55 -7.50 11.55
CA ALA A 15 1.67 -8.37 11.89
C ALA A 15 2.61 -8.57 10.68
N MET A 16 2.06 -8.82 9.49
CA MET A 16 2.84 -9.02 8.29
C MET A 16 3.65 -7.77 7.91
N LEU A 17 3.01 -6.59 7.88
CA LEU A 17 3.69 -5.34 7.53
C LEU A 17 4.65 -4.87 8.63
N ALA A 18 4.34 -5.12 9.90
CA ALA A 18 5.27 -4.88 11.01
C ALA A 18 6.51 -5.76 10.89
N ALA A 19 6.35 -7.05 10.59
CA ALA A 19 7.50 -7.96 10.40
C ALA A 19 8.39 -7.52 9.23
N ILE A 20 7.79 -7.16 8.09
CA ILE A 20 8.52 -6.65 6.93
C ILE A 20 9.24 -5.34 7.29
N GLY A 21 8.52 -4.35 7.84
CA GLY A 21 9.10 -3.07 8.23
C GLY A 21 10.23 -3.22 9.26
N GLY A 22 10.02 -4.06 10.27
CA GLY A 22 11.03 -4.39 11.28
C GLY A 22 12.26 -5.06 10.67
N SER A 23 12.09 -6.01 9.75
CA SER A 23 13.22 -6.66 9.07
C SER A 23 14.04 -5.69 8.22
N ILE A 24 13.39 -4.74 7.54
CA ILE A 24 14.06 -3.69 6.76
C ILE A 24 14.78 -2.72 7.69
N GLY A 25 14.14 -2.28 8.77
CA GLY A 25 14.74 -1.41 9.78
C GLY A 25 15.96 -2.04 10.46
N TRP A 26 15.87 -3.32 10.81
CA TRP A 26 16.97 -4.11 11.36
C TRP A 26 18.13 -4.24 10.35
N ALA A 27 17.82 -4.55 9.09
CA ALA A 27 18.82 -4.65 8.03
C ALA A 27 19.54 -3.30 7.82
N LEU A 28 18.81 -2.18 7.79
CA LEU A 28 19.41 -0.85 7.70
C LEU A 28 20.29 -0.52 8.90
N GLY A 29 19.85 -0.86 10.11
CA GLY A 29 20.63 -0.64 11.33
C GLY A 29 21.94 -1.44 11.32
N THR A 30 21.91 -2.65 10.77
CA THR A 30 23.04 -3.57 10.71
C THR A 30 24.02 -3.23 9.58
N TYR A 31 23.53 -3.01 8.36
CA TYR A 31 24.37 -2.80 7.17
C TYR A 31 24.74 -1.35 6.93
N ALA A 32 23.95 -0.39 7.43
CA ALA A 32 24.16 1.04 7.23
C ALA A 32 24.04 1.85 8.53
N PRO A 33 24.79 1.52 9.61
CA PRO A 33 24.69 2.20 10.90
C PRO A 33 25.00 3.70 10.80
N GLY A 34 25.86 4.10 9.85
CA GLY A 34 26.19 5.51 9.58
C GLY A 34 24.97 6.34 9.13
N TYR A 35 23.96 5.73 8.51
CA TYR A 35 22.72 6.40 8.14
C TYR A 35 22.02 6.95 9.38
N TYR A 36 21.72 6.06 10.35
CA TYR A 36 21.06 6.46 11.59
C TYR A 36 21.89 7.44 12.41
N ARG A 37 23.22 7.28 12.44
CA ARG A 37 24.08 8.23 13.15
C ARG A 37 24.08 9.63 12.55
N SER A 38 23.88 9.75 11.23
CA SER A 38 23.83 11.04 10.54
C SER A 38 22.46 11.72 10.66
N VAL A 39 21.38 10.93 10.72
CA VAL A 39 20.00 11.41 10.79
C VAL A 39 19.64 11.87 12.22
N PHE A 40 20.09 11.14 13.24
CA PHE A 40 19.84 11.50 14.62
C PHE A 40 20.93 12.44 15.14
N ARG A 41 20.53 13.60 15.67
CA ARG A 41 21.44 14.62 16.23
C ARG A 41 22.37 14.07 17.32
N ASN A 42 21.93 13.01 18.00
CA ASN A 42 22.64 12.30 19.06
C ASN A 42 23.21 10.94 18.60
N GLY A 43 23.40 10.73 17.30
CA GLY A 43 23.85 9.46 16.74
C GLY A 43 25.27 9.03 17.16
N ASN A 44 26.10 9.97 17.61
CA ASN A 44 27.46 9.70 18.11
C ASN A 44 27.52 9.38 19.62
N GLU A 45 26.36 9.42 20.27
CA GLU A 45 25.98 8.71 21.49
C GLU A 45 26.69 7.37 21.74
N PRO A 46 27.60 7.12 22.72
CA PRO A 46 28.07 5.75 22.96
C PRO A 46 26.94 4.77 23.38
N TRP A 47 25.81 5.28 23.85
CA TRP A 47 24.58 4.52 24.13
C TRP A 47 23.61 4.44 22.94
N PHE A 48 23.95 5.03 21.79
CA PHE A 48 23.11 5.01 20.60
C PHE A 48 23.34 3.73 19.81
N ASP A 49 22.38 2.81 19.87
CA ASP A 49 22.35 1.63 19.02
C ASP A 49 21.49 1.89 17.75
N PRO A 50 22.11 1.98 16.56
CA PRO A 50 21.37 2.18 15.30
C PRO A 50 20.43 1.01 14.96
N VAL A 51 20.69 -0.20 15.46
CA VAL A 51 19.84 -1.38 15.22
C VAL A 51 18.50 -1.24 15.96
N ASP A 52 18.54 -0.83 17.22
CA ASP A 52 17.32 -0.63 18.02
C ASP A 52 16.44 0.47 17.43
N VAL A 53 17.05 1.57 16.99
CA VAL A 53 16.34 2.69 16.35
C VAL A 53 15.73 2.25 15.02
N GLY A 54 16.49 1.54 14.19
CA GLY A 54 16.00 1.04 12.91
C GLY A 54 14.84 0.05 13.08
N LEU A 55 14.97 -0.91 14.01
CA LEU A 55 13.92 -1.86 14.34
C LEU A 55 12.66 -1.16 14.85
N GLY A 56 12.80 -0.20 15.77
CA GLY A 56 11.68 0.57 16.33
C GLY A 56 10.95 1.39 15.26
N GLN A 57 11.68 2.05 14.36
CA GLN A 57 11.08 2.78 13.25
C GLN A 57 10.40 1.84 12.24
N GLY A 58 11.05 0.75 11.89
CA GLY A 58 10.52 -0.26 10.97
C GLY A 58 9.21 -0.87 11.49
N LEU A 59 9.17 -1.26 12.77
CA LEU A 59 7.99 -1.82 13.42
C LEU A 59 6.85 -0.81 13.49
N THR A 60 7.11 0.44 13.88
CA THR A 60 6.06 1.48 13.99
C THR A 60 5.47 1.84 12.63
N GLN A 61 6.31 2.00 11.60
CA GLN A 61 5.86 2.29 10.24
C GLN A 61 5.10 1.09 9.64
N GLY A 62 5.63 -0.12 9.80
CA GLY A 62 4.97 -1.34 9.35
C GLY A 62 3.63 -1.58 10.04
N THR A 63 3.56 -1.36 11.36
CA THR A 63 2.31 -1.47 12.13
C THR A 63 1.27 -0.45 11.64
N THR A 64 1.67 0.82 11.51
CA THR A 64 0.79 1.90 11.06
C THR A 64 0.25 1.61 9.65
N GLY A 65 1.13 1.24 8.71
CA GLY A 65 0.74 0.87 7.36
C GLY A 65 -0.19 -0.35 7.33
N GLY A 66 0.10 -1.36 8.16
CA GLY A 66 -0.73 -2.57 8.22
C GLY A 66 -2.11 -2.35 8.81
N VAL A 67 -2.26 -1.50 9.82
CA VAL A 67 -3.58 -1.09 10.33
C VAL A 67 -4.38 -0.38 9.24
N VAL A 68 -3.77 0.57 8.52
CA VAL A 68 -4.42 1.31 7.44
C VAL A 68 -4.88 0.37 6.33
N VAL A 69 -4.00 -0.51 5.83
CA VAL A 69 -4.32 -1.49 4.79
C VAL A 69 -5.41 -2.46 5.27
N GLY A 70 -5.29 -2.98 6.48
CA GLY A 70 -6.29 -3.88 7.08
C GLY A 70 -7.67 -3.24 7.18
N LEU A 71 -7.76 -1.98 7.62
CA LEU A 71 -9.01 -1.23 7.68
C LEU A 71 -9.64 -1.02 6.30
N ILE A 72 -8.84 -0.70 5.28
CA ILE A 72 -9.32 -0.54 3.90
C ILE A 72 -9.94 -1.87 3.41
N VAL A 73 -9.24 -2.99 3.62
CA VAL A 73 -9.72 -4.32 3.21
C VAL A 73 -11.04 -4.67 3.91
N VAL A 74 -11.13 -4.43 5.22
CA VAL A 74 -12.38 -4.64 5.99
C VAL A 74 -13.50 -3.75 5.47
N ALA A 75 -13.23 -2.47 5.21
CA ALA A 75 -14.22 -1.54 4.66
C ALA A 75 -14.74 -2.01 3.29
N LEU A 76 -13.86 -2.51 2.42
CA LEU A 76 -14.24 -3.08 1.12
C LEU A 76 -15.13 -4.33 1.28
N PHE A 77 -14.84 -5.20 2.25
CA PHE A 77 -15.68 -6.37 2.53
C PHE A 77 -17.07 -5.97 3.05
N ILE A 78 -17.16 -5.04 4.00
CA ILE A 78 -18.44 -4.53 4.51
C ILE A 78 -19.25 -3.89 3.39
N TRP A 79 -18.59 -3.10 2.54
CA TRP A 79 -19.23 -2.48 1.37
C TRP A 79 -19.77 -3.51 0.39
N ARG A 80 -19.03 -4.60 0.15
CA ARG A 80 -19.47 -5.70 -0.71
C ARG A 80 -20.69 -6.42 -0.12
N ASP A 81 -20.65 -6.77 1.16
CA ASP A 81 -21.73 -7.50 1.85
C ASP A 81 -23.03 -6.66 1.88
N THR A 82 -22.95 -5.37 2.22
CA THR A 82 -24.12 -4.47 2.27
C THR A 82 -24.80 -4.27 0.91
N ARG A 83 -24.03 -4.40 -0.18
CA ARG A 83 -24.53 -4.25 -1.54
C ARG A 83 -25.07 -5.52 -2.17
N GLY A 84 -24.59 -6.70 -1.76
CA GLY A 84 -25.13 -7.99 -2.20
C GLY A 84 -26.55 -8.22 -1.69
N SER A 85 -26.85 -7.84 -0.45
CA SER A 85 -28.19 -8.04 0.15
C SER A 85 -29.31 -7.27 -0.53
N ARG A 86 -29.01 -6.27 -1.37
CA ARG A 86 -30.01 -5.46 -2.09
C ARG A 86 -30.50 -6.11 -3.40
N GLU A 87 -29.73 -7.03 -3.98
CA GLU A 87 -30.09 -7.68 -5.25
C GLU A 87 -31.10 -8.82 -5.05
N SER A 88 -31.12 -9.45 -3.87
CA SER A 88 -32.08 -10.50 -3.51
C SER A 88 -33.51 -9.98 -3.30
N VAL A 89 -33.71 -8.66 -3.32
CA VAL A 89 -35.02 -7.99 -3.17
C VAL A 89 -35.45 -7.39 -4.52
N ALA A 90 -35.09 -8.04 -5.63
CA ALA A 90 -35.58 -7.61 -6.95
C ALA A 90 -37.07 -7.97 -7.10
N PRO A 91 -37.93 -6.98 -7.43
CA PRO A 91 -39.38 -7.15 -7.51
C PRO A 91 -39.79 -7.97 -8.75
N SER A 92 -40.90 -8.69 -8.54
CA SER A 92 -41.75 -9.45 -9.46
C SER A 92 -41.64 -9.08 -10.96
N PRO A 93 -41.66 -10.08 -11.87
CA PRO A 93 -41.39 -9.90 -13.30
C PRO A 93 -42.46 -9.08 -14.02
N ALA A 94 -42.15 -7.83 -14.32
CA ALA A 94 -42.74 -7.10 -15.45
C ALA A 94 -41.84 -5.93 -15.84
N ASN A 95 -40.96 -6.12 -16.84
CA ASN A 95 -40.78 -5.22 -18.00
C ASN A 95 -39.45 -5.50 -18.74
N PRO A 96 -39.46 -6.23 -19.85
CA PRO A 96 -38.29 -6.45 -20.69
C PRO A 96 -38.17 -5.34 -21.75
N THR A 97 -37.03 -4.64 -21.76
CA THR A 97 -36.21 -4.24 -22.94
C THR A 97 -35.55 -2.88 -22.73
N ALA A 98 -34.25 -2.88 -22.41
CA ALA A 98 -33.38 -1.74 -22.69
C ALA A 98 -31.93 -2.25 -22.91
N PRO A 99 -31.35 -2.08 -24.11
CA PRO A 99 -29.98 -2.50 -24.39
C PRO A 99 -28.97 -1.60 -23.65
N SER A 100 -28.08 -2.22 -22.87
CA SER A 100 -27.05 -1.50 -22.11
C SER A 100 -25.68 -1.59 -22.82
N HIS A 101 -25.28 -0.53 -23.52
CA HIS A 101 -23.87 -0.36 -23.89
C HIS A 101 -23.09 0.12 -22.66
N GLY A 102 -22.24 -0.76 -22.14
CA GLY A 102 -21.42 -0.48 -20.96
C GLY A 102 -20.16 0.30 -21.34
N PRO A 103 -19.81 1.38 -20.63
CA PRO A 103 -18.57 2.11 -20.89
C PRO A 103 -17.36 1.22 -20.57
N THR A 104 -16.48 1.05 -21.56
CA THR A 104 -15.15 0.46 -21.41
C THR A 104 -14.22 1.52 -20.84
N VAL A 105 -13.92 1.44 -19.55
CA VAL A 105 -12.86 2.26 -18.96
C VAL A 105 -11.52 1.59 -19.30
N PRO A 106 -10.55 2.33 -19.85
CA PRO A 106 -9.30 1.74 -20.32
C PRO A 106 -8.49 1.23 -19.13
N ILE A 107 -8.24 -0.08 -19.13
CA ILE A 107 -7.46 -0.86 -18.15
C ILE A 107 -6.05 -0.27 -17.92
N SER A 108 -5.54 0.54 -18.86
CA SER A 108 -4.24 1.21 -18.79
C SER A 108 -4.09 2.16 -17.60
N LEU A 109 -5.17 2.78 -17.11
CA LEU A 109 -5.08 3.72 -15.97
C LEU A 109 -4.81 3.01 -14.63
N THR A 110 -5.24 1.75 -14.49
CA THR A 110 -5.08 0.98 -13.25
C THR A 110 -3.66 0.43 -13.12
N ILE A 111 -3.04 0.06 -14.24
CA ILE A 111 -1.67 -0.49 -14.29
C ILE A 111 -0.62 0.62 -14.06
N ALA A 112 -0.83 1.82 -14.60
CA ALA A 112 0.07 2.95 -14.36
C ALA A 112 0.13 3.36 -12.88
N GLY A 113 -0.99 3.21 -12.14
CA GLY A 113 -1.03 3.48 -10.71
C GLY A 113 -0.22 2.47 -9.88
N LEU A 114 -0.21 1.21 -10.30
CA LEU A 114 0.50 0.11 -9.66
C LEU A 114 2.02 0.23 -9.71
N PHE A 115 2.56 0.76 -10.81
CA PHE A 115 4.01 0.82 -11.03
C PHE A 115 4.65 2.13 -10.56
N ALA A 116 3.90 3.24 -10.46
CA ALA A 116 4.44 4.53 -10.06
C ALA A 116 5.15 4.54 -8.69
N PRO A 117 4.60 3.95 -7.60
CA PRO A 117 5.30 3.92 -6.31
C PRO A 117 6.53 3.01 -6.32
N TRP A 118 6.52 1.94 -7.12
CA TRP A 118 7.69 1.06 -7.31
C TRP A 118 8.80 1.73 -8.10
N LEU A 119 8.45 2.41 -9.20
CA LEU A 119 9.42 3.16 -9.99
C LEU A 119 10.05 4.27 -9.13
N MET A 120 9.26 4.96 -8.30
CA MET A 120 9.77 5.97 -7.36
C MET A 120 10.67 5.36 -6.27
N LEU A 121 10.34 4.18 -5.74
CA LEU A 121 11.20 3.47 -4.79
C LEU A 121 12.54 3.08 -5.43
N VAL A 122 12.50 2.50 -6.63
CA VAL A 122 13.70 2.07 -7.38
C VAL A 122 14.55 3.28 -7.77
N VAL A 123 13.93 4.35 -8.26
CA VAL A 123 14.62 5.61 -8.59
C VAL A 123 15.20 6.27 -7.33
N GLY A 124 14.52 6.18 -6.18
CA GLY A 124 15.04 6.67 -4.91
C GLY A 124 16.24 5.88 -4.38
N ILE A 125 16.23 4.56 -4.53
CA ILE A 125 17.37 3.70 -4.17
C ILE A 125 18.54 3.90 -5.14
N ALA A 126 18.28 4.00 -6.45
CA ALA A 126 19.31 4.27 -7.45
C ALA A 126 19.93 5.67 -7.27
N GLY A 127 19.09 6.67 -6.94
CA GLY A 127 19.55 8.03 -6.60
C GLY A 127 20.43 8.08 -5.37
N LEU A 128 20.13 7.28 -4.34
CA LEU A 128 20.98 7.14 -3.15
C LEU A 128 22.39 6.63 -3.48
N MET A 129 22.51 5.71 -4.43
CA MET A 129 23.81 5.16 -4.82
C MET A 129 24.64 6.15 -5.66
N MET A 130 24.01 7.19 -6.21
CA MET A 130 24.64 8.13 -7.14
C MET A 130 24.99 9.49 -6.52
N VAL A 131 24.46 9.82 -5.34
CA VAL A 131 24.73 11.10 -4.68
C VAL A 131 25.96 10.96 -3.77
N PRO A 132 27.11 11.57 -4.11
CA PRO A 132 28.33 11.47 -3.30
C PRO A 132 28.22 12.23 -1.97
N ASP A 133 27.24 13.13 -1.85
CA ASP A 133 27.08 14.00 -0.69
C ASP A 133 25.89 13.55 0.19
N PRO A 134 26.14 12.93 1.36
CA PRO A 134 25.11 12.23 2.13
C PRO A 134 23.99 13.15 2.65
N ARG A 135 24.28 14.45 2.81
CA ARG A 135 23.27 15.44 3.26
C ARG A 135 22.25 15.76 2.17
N ALA A 136 22.69 15.86 0.92
CA ALA A 136 21.80 16.06 -0.22
C ALA A 136 20.95 14.81 -0.48
N ALA A 137 21.53 13.63 -0.29
CA ALA A 137 20.84 12.35 -0.43
C ALA A 137 19.64 12.22 0.52
N ILE A 138 19.79 12.66 1.78
CA ILE A 138 18.71 12.65 2.78
C ILE A 138 17.53 13.54 2.35
N GLY A 139 17.81 14.77 1.89
CA GLY A 139 16.77 15.70 1.44
C GLY A 139 15.99 15.18 0.23
N VAL A 140 16.70 14.60 -0.74
CA VAL A 140 16.09 13.96 -1.92
C VAL A 140 15.25 12.75 -1.50
N TRP A 141 15.69 11.99 -0.49
CA TRP A 141 14.94 10.84 0.02
C TRP A 141 13.61 11.25 0.65
N TYR A 142 13.63 12.23 1.55
CA TYR A 142 12.40 12.74 2.17
C TYR A 142 11.44 13.32 1.12
N LEU A 143 11.96 14.06 0.13
CA LEU A 143 11.14 14.59 -0.95
C LEU A 143 10.48 13.46 -1.76
N LEU A 144 11.23 12.41 -2.13
CA LEU A 144 10.69 11.26 -2.84
C LEU A 144 9.67 10.48 -2.01
N LEU A 145 9.90 10.32 -0.71
CA LEU A 145 8.98 9.66 0.20
C LEU A 145 7.66 10.44 0.33
N ILE A 146 7.75 11.76 0.46
CA ILE A 146 6.59 12.66 0.49
C ILE A 146 5.83 12.59 -0.84
N VAL A 147 6.52 12.68 -1.98
CA VAL A 147 5.90 12.58 -3.30
C VAL A 147 5.22 11.22 -3.47
N CYS A 148 5.87 10.13 -3.05
CA CYS A 148 5.31 8.79 -3.12
C CYS A 148 4.06 8.65 -2.23
N MET A 149 4.10 9.14 -0.99
CA MET A 149 2.94 9.19 -0.09
C MET A 149 1.78 9.99 -0.70
N VAL A 150 2.05 11.15 -1.30
CA VAL A 150 1.03 11.98 -1.95
C VAL A 150 0.44 11.25 -3.16
N VAL A 151 1.26 10.60 -3.99
CA VAL A 151 0.78 9.84 -5.15
C VAL A 151 -0.11 8.67 -4.72
N ILE A 152 0.32 7.91 -3.70
CA ILE A 152 -0.47 6.80 -3.14
C ILE A 152 -1.79 7.32 -2.59
N LEU A 153 -1.78 8.43 -1.85
CA LEU A 153 -2.97 9.05 -1.30
C LEU A 153 -3.92 9.50 -2.42
N VAL A 154 -3.42 10.19 -3.44
CA VAL A 154 -4.23 10.67 -4.58
C VAL A 154 -4.85 9.49 -5.32
N GLN A 155 -4.11 8.41 -5.54
CA GLN A 155 -4.65 7.21 -6.18
C GLN A 155 -5.71 6.51 -5.32
N MET A 156 -5.49 6.41 -4.01
CA MET A 156 -6.49 5.89 -3.08
C MET A 156 -7.77 6.72 -3.14
N VAL A 157 -7.65 8.04 -3.05
CA VAL A 157 -8.80 8.96 -3.08
C VAL A 157 -9.52 8.88 -4.43
N ALA A 158 -8.79 8.85 -5.54
CA ALA A 158 -9.38 8.71 -6.88
C ALA A 158 -10.09 7.36 -7.04
N GLY A 159 -9.51 6.27 -6.52
CA GLY A 159 -10.11 4.94 -6.52
C GLY A 159 -11.42 4.91 -5.70
N ILE A 160 -11.39 5.43 -4.48
CA ILE A 160 -12.56 5.55 -3.61
C ILE A 160 -13.64 6.42 -4.29
N TRP A 161 -13.25 7.57 -4.83
CA TRP A 161 -14.15 8.50 -5.49
C TRP A 161 -14.81 7.90 -6.73
N SER A 162 -14.04 7.18 -7.57
CA SER A 162 -14.56 6.40 -8.69
C SER A 162 -15.58 5.35 -8.22
N MET A 163 -15.29 4.67 -7.12
CA MET A 163 -16.15 3.64 -6.55
C MET A 163 -17.48 4.22 -6.01
N VAL A 164 -17.42 5.40 -5.38
CA VAL A 164 -18.60 6.13 -4.88
C VAL A 164 -19.44 6.63 -6.06
N ARG A 165 -18.81 7.25 -7.07
CA ARG A 165 -19.53 7.88 -8.19
C ARG A 165 -20.16 6.86 -9.15
N ASN A 166 -19.55 5.69 -9.37
CA ASN A 166 -20.02 4.68 -10.33
C ASN A 166 -20.93 3.59 -9.71
N ALA A 167 -21.49 3.85 -8.54
CA ALA A 167 -22.23 2.93 -7.69
C ALA A 167 -23.34 2.06 -8.34
N PRO A 168 -24.06 2.42 -9.42
CA PRO A 168 -25.19 1.59 -9.83
C PRO A 168 -24.91 0.43 -10.81
N ARG A 169 -23.85 0.44 -11.66
CA ARG A 169 -23.90 -0.43 -12.86
C ARG A 169 -22.80 -1.45 -13.17
N ARG A 170 -21.57 -1.40 -12.63
CA ARG A 170 -20.55 -2.45 -12.94
C ARG A 170 -19.58 -2.70 -11.80
N ARG A 171 -19.87 -3.75 -11.00
CA ARG A 171 -19.22 -4.08 -9.72
C ARG A 171 -18.04 -5.08 -9.80
N SER A 172 -17.90 -5.89 -10.85
CA SER A 172 -16.93 -7.00 -10.85
C SER A 172 -15.53 -6.61 -11.37
N ALA A 173 -15.42 -5.84 -12.45
CA ALA A 173 -14.11 -5.59 -13.09
C ALA A 173 -13.13 -4.78 -12.22
N TRP A 174 -13.63 -3.83 -11.43
CA TRP A 174 -12.80 -2.92 -10.64
C TRP A 174 -12.20 -3.57 -9.38
N ALA A 175 -12.95 -4.43 -8.71
CA ALA A 175 -12.47 -5.17 -7.53
C ALA A 175 -11.35 -6.16 -7.91
N TRP A 176 -11.48 -6.82 -9.07
CA TRP A 176 -10.44 -7.72 -9.59
C TRP A 176 -9.18 -6.97 -10.02
N ALA A 177 -9.29 -5.81 -10.67
CA ALA A 177 -8.11 -5.02 -11.05
C ALA A 177 -7.32 -4.52 -9.82
N PHE A 178 -8.03 -4.15 -8.74
CA PHE A 178 -7.41 -3.74 -7.48
C PHE A 178 -6.73 -4.93 -6.75
N LEU A 179 -7.40 -6.09 -6.68
CA LEU A 179 -6.86 -7.29 -6.04
C LEU A 179 -5.69 -7.93 -6.83
N VAL A 180 -5.78 -7.99 -8.16
CA VAL A 180 -4.70 -8.51 -9.03
C VAL A 180 -3.46 -7.61 -8.95
N GLY A 181 -3.67 -6.29 -8.83
CA GLY A 181 -2.59 -5.35 -8.56
C GLY A 181 -1.83 -5.64 -7.27
N CYS A 182 -2.55 -5.86 -6.17
CA CYS A 182 -1.92 -6.17 -4.89
C CYS A 182 -1.21 -7.54 -4.87
N ASN A 183 -1.70 -8.53 -5.63
CA ASN A 183 -1.18 -9.91 -5.59
C ASN A 183 0.06 -10.12 -6.47
N ALA A 184 0.19 -9.40 -7.60
CA ALA A 184 1.37 -9.45 -8.46
C ALA A 184 2.66 -8.97 -7.75
N ASN A 185 2.51 -8.08 -6.75
CA ASN A 185 3.62 -7.59 -5.91
C ASN A 185 4.25 -8.69 -5.04
N LEU A 186 3.47 -9.65 -4.54
CA LEU A 186 3.98 -10.71 -3.66
C LEU A 186 4.76 -11.78 -4.42
N ILE A 187 4.36 -12.08 -5.66
CA ILE A 187 5.01 -13.10 -6.48
C ILE A 187 6.38 -12.61 -7.00
N LEU A 188 6.52 -11.33 -7.32
CA LEU A 188 7.80 -10.78 -7.79
C LEU A 188 8.85 -10.64 -6.67
N LEU A 189 8.42 -10.30 -5.44
CA LEU A 189 9.28 -10.27 -4.25
C LEU A 189 9.85 -11.66 -3.92
N SER A 190 9.11 -12.74 -4.20
CA SER A 190 9.62 -14.11 -4.01
C SER A 190 10.73 -14.51 -4.99
N LYS A 191 10.86 -13.82 -6.14
CA LYS A 191 11.86 -14.14 -7.16
C LYS A 191 13.14 -13.29 -7.09
N LEU A 192 13.12 -12.18 -6.35
CA LEU A 192 14.27 -11.28 -6.25
C LEU A 192 15.15 -11.52 -5.01
N GLY A 193 14.70 -12.32 -4.04
CA GLY A 193 15.48 -12.69 -2.85
C GLY A 193 16.37 -13.94 -3.01
N GLY A 194 16.67 -14.36 -4.24
CA GLY A 194 17.35 -15.61 -4.56
C GLY A 194 18.79 -15.48 -5.09
N HIS A 195 19.42 -14.32 -4.98
CA HIS A 195 20.82 -14.12 -5.37
C HIS A 195 21.61 -13.41 -4.26
#